data_AF-A0A7X4A0D9-F1
#
_entry.id   AF-A0A7X4A0D9-F1
#
_cell.length_a   1.000
_cell.length_b   1.000
_cell.length_c   1.000
_cell.angle_alpha   90.00
_cell.angle_beta   90.00
_cell.angle_gamma   90.00
#
_symmetry.space_group_name_H-M   'P 1'
#
loop_
_entity.id
_entity.type
_entity.pdbx_description
1 polymer ?
#
loop_
_entity_poly.entity_id
_entity_poly.type
_entity_poly.pdbx_seq_one_letter_code
_entity_poly.pdbx_strand_id
1 'polypeptide(L)'
;MRSETDPLACRTLWRRVLIGVVTDLCGTGVNHAGLHEAERWVGSWMSRDFQEVCELADVDPDRTHAELSALLPLSPKERRAEVRERRHGTWELRDAA
;
A
#
# COMPACT_ATOMS: atom_id res chain seq x y z
N MET A 1 23.82 -15.22 -21.10
CA MET A 1 22.39 -15.59 -21.14
C MET A 1 21.69 -14.71 -20.10
N ARG A 2 21.06 -13.60 -20.52
CA ARG A 2 20.19 -12.86 -19.61
C ARG A 2 18.88 -13.62 -19.59
N SER A 3 18.48 -14.19 -18.47
CA SER A 3 17.10 -14.62 -18.31
C SER A 3 16.25 -13.37 -18.48
N GLU A 4 15.52 -13.26 -19.58
CA GLU A 4 14.46 -12.26 -19.70
C GLU A 4 13.44 -12.59 -18.62
N THR A 5 13.48 -11.84 -17.53
CA THR A 5 12.48 -11.94 -16.48
C THR A 5 11.13 -11.60 -17.11
N ASP A 6 10.18 -12.54 -17.07
CA ASP A 6 8.83 -12.33 -17.57
C ASP A 6 8.27 -11.01 -16.98
N PRO A 7 7.97 -9.99 -17.82
CA PRO A 7 7.48 -8.70 -17.35
C PRO A 7 6.20 -8.83 -16.51
N LEU A 8 5.36 -9.83 -16.78
CA LEU A 8 4.16 -10.09 -15.99
C LEU A 8 4.50 -10.65 -14.61
N ALA A 9 5.45 -11.58 -14.53
CA ALA A 9 5.94 -12.12 -13.26
C ALA A 9 6.59 -11.02 -12.41
N CYS A 10 7.37 -10.13 -13.04
CA CYS A 10 7.97 -8.97 -12.37
C CYS A 10 6.89 -8.04 -11.78
N ARG A 11 5.92 -7.59 -12.58
CA ARG A 11 4.81 -6.75 -12.08
C ARG A 11 4.02 -7.43 -10.96
N THR A 12 3.76 -8.73 -11.09
CA THR A 12 3.02 -9.50 -10.09
C THR A 12 3.76 -9.55 -8.75
N LEU A 13 5.09 -9.69 -8.79
CA LEU A 13 5.92 -9.65 -7.59
C LEU A 13 5.79 -8.30 -6.87
N TRP A 14 5.97 -7.20 -7.59
CA TRP A 14 5.93 -5.87 -6.98
C TRP A 14 4.55 -5.48 -6.47
N ARG A 15 3.47 -5.91 -7.16
CA ARG A 15 2.10 -5.81 -6.63
C ARG A 15 1.92 -6.56 -5.32
N ARG A 16 2.55 -7.74 -5.16
CA ARG A 16 2.50 -8.48 -3.89
C ARG A 16 3.24 -7.77 -2.77
N VAL A 17 4.33 -7.05 -3.06
CA VAL A 17 5.01 -6.21 -2.07
C VAL A 17 4.06 -5.14 -1.52
N LEU A 18 3.37 -4.41 -2.41
CA LEU A 18 2.38 -3.39 -2.01
C LEU A 18 1.21 -3.99 -1.20
N ILE A 19 0.72 -5.16 -1.60
CA ILE A 19 -0.31 -5.89 -0.84
C ILE A 19 0.20 -6.30 0.55
N GLY A 20 1.47 -6.71 0.65
CA GLY A 20 2.12 -7.03 1.92
C GLY A 20 2.11 -5.83 2.87
N VAL A 21 2.45 -4.65 2.36
CA VAL A 21 2.44 -3.39 3.12
C VAL A 21 1.03 -3.06 3.63
N VAL A 22 0.00 -3.18 2.78
CA VAL A 22 -1.40 -3.02 3.21
C VAL A 22 -1.76 -4.02 4.31
N THR A 23 -1.32 -5.27 4.16
CA THR A 23 -1.59 -6.34 5.13
C THR A 23 -0.94 -6.04 6.48
N ASP A 24 0.32 -5.59 6.47
CA ASP A 24 1.06 -5.23 7.68
C ASP A 24 0.44 -4.00 8.38
N LEU A 25 0.04 -2.97 7.62
CA LEU A 25 -0.67 -1.80 8.14
C LEU A 25 -2.03 -2.14 8.77
N CYS A 26 -2.71 -3.15 8.21
CA CYS A 26 -4.03 -3.59 8.66
C CYS A 26 -3.98 -4.73 9.71
N GLY A 27 -2.80 -5.26 9.98
CA GLY A 27 -2.58 -6.43 10.82
C GLY A 27 -3.15 -6.28 12.24
N THR A 28 -3.56 -7.40 12.82
CA THR A 28 -4.05 -7.44 14.20
C THR A 28 -2.89 -7.63 15.16
N GLY A 29 -2.14 -6.59 15.52
CA GLY A 29 -1.26 -6.46 16.71
C GLY A 29 -0.24 -7.57 17.07
N VAL A 30 -0.21 -8.71 16.39
CA VAL A 30 0.64 -9.86 16.70
C VAL A 30 2.00 -9.70 15.99
N ASN A 31 2.03 -8.94 14.90
CA ASN A 31 3.24 -8.57 14.16
C ASN A 31 3.53 -7.07 14.26
N HIS A 32 3.97 -6.61 15.44
CA HIS A 32 4.34 -5.21 15.64
C HIS A 32 5.54 -4.78 14.77
N ALA A 33 6.46 -5.70 14.45
CA ALA A 33 7.63 -5.41 13.63
C ALA A 33 7.25 -5.10 12.18
N GLY A 34 6.37 -5.92 11.57
CA GLY A 34 5.87 -5.67 10.22
C GLY A 34 5.07 -4.37 10.13
N LEU A 35 4.24 -4.09 11.14
CA LEU A 35 3.50 -2.83 11.23
C LEU A 35 4.43 -1.61 11.24
N HIS A 36 5.44 -1.59 12.13
CA HIS A 36 6.37 -0.46 12.23
C HIS A 36 7.21 -0.28 10.96
N GLU A 37 7.64 -1.37 10.33
CA GLU A 37 8.39 -1.28 9.08
C GLU A 37 7.50 -0.74 7.95
N ALA A 38 6.25 -1.19 7.86
CA ALA A 38 5.29 -0.68 6.88
C ALA A 38 4.97 0.81 7.11
N GLU A 39 4.77 1.23 8.35
CA GLU A 39 4.55 2.65 8.70
C GLU A 39 5.76 3.52 8.34
N ARG A 40 6.97 3.02 8.62
CA ARG A 40 8.21 3.71 8.27
C ARG A 40 8.42 3.78 6.76
N TRP A 41 8.11 2.70 6.04
CA TRP A 41 8.30 2.61 4.59
C TRP A 41 7.34 3.51 3.82
N VAL A 42 6.07 3.57 4.25
CA VAL A 42 5.09 4.53 3.71
C VAL A 42 5.48 5.94 4.10
N GLY A 43 5.71 6.19 5.39
CA GLY A 43 6.17 7.47 5.91
C GLY A 43 5.20 8.64 5.63
N SER A 44 5.65 9.85 5.97
CA SER A 44 4.94 11.10 5.65
C SER A 44 5.26 11.63 4.25
N TRP A 45 6.33 11.13 3.63
CA TRP A 45 6.82 11.54 2.32
C TRP A 45 7.17 10.31 1.50
N MET A 46 6.80 10.34 0.22
CA MET A 46 7.10 9.25 -0.70
C MET A 46 8.61 9.12 -0.90
N SER A 47 9.16 7.96 -0.56
CA SER A 47 10.56 7.65 -0.81
C SER A 47 10.80 7.27 -2.27
N ARG A 48 12.06 7.37 -2.73
CA ARG A 48 12.45 6.92 -4.07
C ARG A 48 12.19 5.43 -4.28
N ASP A 49 12.50 4.61 -3.28
CA ASP A 49 12.29 3.16 -3.33
C ASP A 49 10.79 2.83 -3.45
N PHE A 50 9.94 3.57 -2.74
CA PHE A 50 8.49 3.43 -2.86
C PHE A 50 8.01 3.78 -4.28
N GLN A 51 8.51 4.88 -4.84
CA GLN A 51 8.18 5.28 -6.21
C GLN A 51 8.61 4.19 -7.22
N GLU A 52 9.83 3.67 -7.09
CA GLU A 52 10.34 2.61 -7.96
C GLU A 52 9.50 1.33 -7.85
N VAL A 53 9.09 0.94 -6.64
CA VAL A 53 8.18 -0.21 -6.45
C VAL A 53 6.83 0.01 -7.14
N CYS A 54 6.28 1.22 -7.07
CA CYS A 54 5.02 1.56 -7.76
C CYS A 54 5.15 1.49 -9.28
N GLU A 55 6.23 2.03 -9.83
CA GLU A 55 6.55 1.96 -11.27
C GLU A 55 6.71 0.50 -11.73
N LEU A 56 7.43 -0.32 -10.96
CA LEU A 56 7.64 -1.75 -11.25
C LEU A 56 6.35 -2.57 -11.08
N ALA A 57 5.44 -2.14 -10.22
CA ALA A 57 4.11 -2.73 -10.02
C ALA A 57 3.08 -2.26 -11.05
N ASP A 58 3.41 -1.28 -11.90
CA ASP A 58 2.52 -0.65 -12.86
C ASP A 58 1.28 -0.06 -12.14
N VAL A 59 1.53 0.79 -11.13
CA VAL A 59 0.53 1.55 -10.38
C VAL A 59 0.99 3.01 -10.21
N ASP A 60 0.03 3.92 -10.03
CA ASP A 60 0.29 5.34 -9.82
C ASP A 60 0.94 5.59 -8.44
N PRO A 61 2.17 6.11 -8.36
CA PRO A 61 2.87 6.31 -7.09
C PRO A 61 2.20 7.35 -6.18
N ASP A 62 1.77 8.49 -6.75
CA ASP A 62 1.21 9.61 -5.98
C ASP A 62 -0.12 9.21 -5.33
N ARG A 63 -0.99 8.58 -6.12
CA ARG A 63 -2.28 8.05 -5.63
C ARG A 63 -2.05 6.97 -4.59
N THR A 64 -1.16 6.00 -4.85
CA THR A 64 -0.91 4.89 -3.92
C THR A 64 -0.34 5.40 -2.60
N HIS A 65 0.60 6.34 -2.65
CA HIS A 65 1.16 6.97 -1.45
C HIS A 65 0.10 7.77 -0.68
N ALA A 66 -0.72 8.58 -1.35
CA ALA A 66 -1.80 9.32 -0.71
C ALA A 66 -2.79 8.38 0.00
N GLU A 67 -3.19 7.29 -0.65
CA GLU A 67 -4.12 6.32 -0.07
C GLU A 67 -3.53 5.58 1.15
N LEU A 68 -2.24 5.19 1.11
CA LEU A 68 -1.58 4.50 2.21
C LEU A 68 -1.23 5.43 3.37
N SER A 69 -0.73 6.64 3.08
CA SER A 69 -0.41 7.64 4.10
C SER A 69 -1.64 8.11 4.88
N ALA A 70 -2.81 8.17 4.23
CA ALA A 70 -4.09 8.43 4.88
C ALA A 70 -4.48 7.38 5.94
N LEU A 71 -3.89 6.19 5.90
CA LEU A 71 -4.12 5.14 6.91
C LEU A 71 -3.26 5.35 8.17
N LEU A 72 -2.11 6.01 8.06
CA LEU A 72 -1.16 6.17 9.18
C LEU A 72 -1.76 6.81 10.45
N PRO A 73 -2.59 7.87 10.38
CA PRO A 73 -3.16 8.46 11.60
C PRO A 73 -4.25 7.59 12.24
N LEU A 74 -4.76 6.56 11.55
CA LEU A 74 -5.86 5.73 12.01
C LEU A 74 -5.36 4.61 12.94
N SER A 75 -6.21 4.21 13.89
CA SER A 75 -5.97 3.00 14.68
C SER A 75 -6.01 1.74 13.79
N PRO A 76 -5.39 0.62 14.18
CA PRO A 76 -5.44 -0.62 13.40
C PRO A 76 -6.86 -1.11 13.07
N LYS A 77 -7.84 -0.82 13.94
CA LYS A 77 -9.26 -1.16 13.69
C LYS A 77 -9.85 -0.29 12.60
N GLU A 78 -9.57 1.01 12.61
CA GLU A 78 -10.04 1.98 11.61
C GLU A 78 -9.39 1.73 10.25
N ARG A 79 -8.08 1.44 10.21
CA ARG A 79 -7.37 1.07 8.95
C ARG A 79 -8.06 -0.09 8.22
N ARG A 80 -8.44 -1.14 8.96
CA ARG A 80 -9.17 -2.29 8.39
C ARG A 80 -10.55 -1.92 7.86
N ALA A 81 -11.28 -1.09 8.59
CA ALA A 81 -12.59 -0.62 8.16
C ALA A 81 -12.47 0.20 6.87
N GLU A 82 -11.53 1.14 6.84
CA GLU A 82 -11.23 2.00 5.68
C GLU A 82 -10.84 1.18 4.44
N VAL A 83 -9.89 0.26 4.57
CA VAL A 83 -9.48 -0.62 3.45
C VAL A 83 -10.63 -1.51 2.97
N ARG A 84 -11.48 -1.99 3.87
CA ARG A 84 -12.67 -2.78 3.51
C ARG A 84 -13.68 -1.92 2.74
N GLU A 85 -13.96 -0.70 3.19
CA GLU A 85 -14.86 0.24 2.52
C GLU A 85 -14.36 0.60 1.12
N ARG A 86 -13.07 0.90 0.98
CA ARG A 86 -12.44 1.17 -0.33
C ARG A 86 -12.55 -0.02 -1.28
N ARG A 87 -12.36 -1.25 -0.78
CA ARG A 87 -12.53 -2.48 -1.58
C ARG A 87 -13.97 -2.68 -2.08
N HIS A 88 -14.96 -2.14 -1.36
CA HIS A 88 -16.37 -2.24 -1.73
C HIS A 88 -16.88 -1.04 -2.56
N GLY A 89 -16.02 -0.06 -2.89
CA GLY A 89 -16.35 1.05 -3.80
C GLY A 89 -17.18 2.18 -3.16
N THR A 90 -17.33 2.23 -1.84
CA THR A 90 -18.26 3.16 -1.16
C THR A 90 -17.73 4.60 -1.02
N TRP A 91 -16.62 4.95 -1.68
CA TRP A 91 -15.92 6.23 -1.50
C TRP A 91 -16.47 7.40 -2.34
N GLU A 92 -17.29 7.17 -3.38
CA GLU A 92 -17.79 8.24 -4.26
C GLU A 92 -18.75 9.28 -3.60
N LEU A 93 -18.99 9.22 -2.28
CA LEU A 93 -19.99 10.06 -1.60
C LEU A 93 -19.45 11.06 -0.57
N ARG A 94 -18.12 11.16 -0.36
CA ARG A 94 -17.57 12.06 0.68
C ARG A 94 -16.99 13.39 0.19
N ASP A 95 -16.80 13.59 -1.11
CA ASP A 95 -16.28 14.85 -1.68
C ASP A 95 -17.37 15.76 -2.29
N ALA A 96 -18.65 15.54 -1.95
CA ALA A 96 -19.79 16.30 -2.48
C ALA A 96 -20.52 17.18 -1.44
N ALA A 97 -19.82 17.71 -0.44
CA ALA A 97 -20.38 18.64 0.56
C ALA A 97 -19.54 19.91 0.74
#